data_AF-A0A2W6D0W1-F1
#
_entry.id   AF-A0A2W6D0W1-F1
#
_cell.length_a   1.000
_cell.length_b   1.000
_cell.length_c   1.000
_cell.angle_alpha   90.00
_cell.angle_beta   90.00
_cell.angle_gamma   90.00
#
_symmetry.space_group_name_H-M   'P 1'
#
loop_
_entity.id
_entity.type
_entity.pdbx_description
1 polymer ?
#
loop_
_entity_poly.entity_id
_entity_poly.type
_entity_poly.pdbx_seq_one_letter_code
_entity_poly.pdbx_strand_id
1 'polypeptide(L)'
;MTEPDRGTDRGTDRAGRRNKRFLTPLQKYEIWLQLIRQEVTMAEAADRHHVDRSTIMRIRTIAKDAALQALAESRPGVKARERDWELEQAKAEAERLGEALKQMAMKLMLIEGKDGWG
;
A
#
# COMPACT_ATOMS: atom_id res chain seq x y z
N MET A 1 2.34 -15.97 46.41
CA MET A 1 0.98 -15.62 45.93
C MET A 1 1.16 -15.16 44.50
N THR A 2 1.05 -16.11 43.56
CA THR A 2 1.39 -15.89 42.15
C THR A 2 0.19 -15.24 41.47
N GLU A 3 0.37 -14.00 41.02
CA GLU A 3 -0.64 -13.23 40.31
C GLU A 3 -0.94 -13.93 38.96
N PRO A 4 -2.20 -14.27 38.64
CA PRO A 4 -2.51 -14.90 37.36
C PRO A 4 -2.39 -13.85 36.25
N ASP A 5 -1.53 -14.16 35.28
CA ASP A 5 -1.39 -13.46 34.00
C ASP A 5 -2.78 -13.18 33.42
N ARG A 6 -3.15 -11.89 33.36
CA ARG A 6 -4.41 -11.45 32.77
C ARG A 6 -4.29 -11.58 31.26
N GLY A 7 -4.54 -12.79 30.78
CA GLY A 7 -4.74 -13.07 29.36
C GLY A 7 -5.74 -12.08 28.80
N THR A 8 -5.23 -11.17 27.96
CA THR A 8 -6.04 -10.20 27.22
C THR A 8 -7.03 -10.97 26.36
N ASP A 9 -8.32 -10.82 26.69
CA ASP A 9 -9.43 -11.39 25.96
C ASP A 9 -9.37 -10.88 24.51
N ARG A 10 -9.01 -11.79 23.59
CA ARG A 10 -8.73 -11.44 22.20
C ARG A 10 -10.04 -11.48 21.45
N GLY A 11 -10.61 -10.30 21.16
CA GLY A 11 -11.79 -10.17 20.32
C GLY A 11 -11.63 -10.94 19.00
N THR A 12 -12.35 -12.05 18.87
CA THR A 12 -12.46 -12.85 17.66
C THR A 12 -13.65 -12.37 16.83
N ASP A 13 -13.52 -12.42 15.51
CA ASP A 13 -14.66 -12.24 14.60
C ASP A 13 -15.70 -13.36 14.84
N ARG A 14 -16.88 -13.24 14.22
CA ARG A 14 -17.94 -14.27 14.32
C ARG A 14 -17.48 -15.67 13.87
N ALA A 15 -16.33 -15.79 13.20
CA ALA A 15 -15.72 -17.03 12.74
C ALA A 15 -14.54 -17.48 13.62
N GLY A 16 -14.31 -16.88 14.79
CA GLY A 16 -13.24 -17.26 15.72
C GLY A 16 -11.85 -16.78 15.31
N ARG A 17 -11.72 -15.97 14.25
CA ARG A 17 -10.44 -15.43 13.78
C ARG A 17 -10.13 -14.15 14.54
N ARG A 18 -8.87 -13.95 14.93
CA ARG A 18 -8.43 -12.69 15.53
C ARG A 18 -8.80 -11.52 14.62
N ASN A 19 -9.50 -10.53 15.17
CA ASN A 19 -9.85 -9.32 14.43
C ASN A 19 -8.59 -8.70 13.82
N LYS A 20 -8.63 -8.44 12.51
CA LYS A 20 -7.49 -7.87 11.78
C LYS A 20 -7.32 -6.42 12.20
N ARG A 21 -6.32 -6.15 13.04
CA ARG A 21 -5.93 -4.78 13.36
C ARG A 21 -5.16 -4.17 12.20
N PHE A 22 -5.61 -3.02 11.73
CA PHE A 22 -4.91 -2.24 10.72
C PHE A 22 -4.00 -1.22 11.41
N LEU A 23 -2.69 -1.31 11.11
CA LEU A 23 -1.72 -0.33 11.59
C LEU A 23 -1.68 0.88 10.65
N THR A 24 -1.65 2.08 11.22
CA THR A 24 -1.47 3.32 10.45
C THR A 24 -0.06 3.34 9.83
N PRO A 25 0.16 4.15 8.77
CA PRO A 25 1.50 4.31 8.19
C PRO A 25 2.56 4.71 9.23
N LEU A 26 2.23 5.66 10.13
CA LEU A 26 3.11 6.11 11.19
C LEU A 26 3.46 4.98 12.17
N GLN A 27 2.47 4.18 12.60
CA GLN A 27 2.71 3.03 13.49
C GLN A 27 3.65 2.01 12.86
N LYS A 28 3.50 1.73 11.56
CA LYS A 28 4.41 0.81 10.84
C LYS A 28 5.85 1.36 10.83
N TYR A 29 6.01 2.66 10.65
CA TYR A 29 7.31 3.33 10.66
C TYR A 29 7.97 3.28 12.05
N GLU A 30 7.22 3.57 13.11
CA GLU A 30 7.72 3.49 14.49
C GLU A 30 8.17 2.07 14.86
N ILE A 31 7.34 1.06 14.54
CA ILE A 31 7.69 -0.36 14.73
C ILE A 31 8.98 -0.69 13.99
N TRP A 32 9.11 -0.24 12.73
CA TRP A 32 10.31 -0.50 11.94
C TRP A 32 11.57 0.12 12.56
N LEU A 33 11.49 1.36 13.07
CA LEU A 33 12.60 2.00 13.78
C LEU A 33 13.02 1.21 15.03
N GLN A 34 12.06 0.81 15.86
CA GLN A 34 12.34 0.04 17.09
C GLN A 34 13.01 -1.31 16.76
N LEU A 35 12.59 -1.99 15.69
CA LEU A 35 13.19 -3.24 15.24
C LEU A 35 14.62 -3.06 14.72
N ILE A 36 14.90 -2.00 13.96
CA ILE A 36 16.25 -1.72 13.44
C ILE A 36 17.22 -1.38 14.56
N ARG A 37 16.75 -0.61 15.55
CA ARG A 37 17.54 -0.27 16.74
C ARG A 37 17.69 -1.42 17.73
N GLN A 38 17.05 -2.55 17.45
CA GLN A 38 17.03 -3.74 18.32
C GLN A 38 16.46 -3.43 19.73
N GLU A 39 15.60 -2.41 19.83
CA GLU A 39 14.93 -2.03 21.08
C GLU A 39 13.81 -3.01 21.46
N VAL A 40 13.25 -3.71 20.47
CA VAL A 40 12.20 -4.71 20.63
C VAL A 40 12.43 -5.89 19.71
N THR A 41 12.03 -7.08 20.15
CA THR A 41 11.95 -8.26 19.31
C THR A 41 10.69 -8.25 18.44
N MET A 42 10.67 -9.08 17.39
CA MET A 42 9.48 -9.24 16.55
C MET A 42 8.26 -9.77 17.32
N ALA A 43 8.49 -10.58 18.35
CA ALA A 43 7.42 -11.11 19.19
C ALA A 43 6.81 -10.01 20.06
N GLU A 44 7.64 -9.23 20.75
CA GLU A 44 7.18 -8.12 21.60
C GLU A 44 6.46 -7.04 20.80
N ALA A 45 6.96 -6.69 19.61
CA ALA A 45 6.29 -5.76 18.72
C ALA A 45 4.93 -6.30 18.25
N ALA A 46 4.84 -7.59 17.90
CA ALA A 46 3.59 -8.23 17.51
C ALA A 46 2.57 -8.20 18.66
N ASP A 47 3.01 -8.51 19.88
CA ASP A 47 2.15 -8.56 21.06
C ASP A 47 1.67 -7.16 21.47
N ARG A 48 2.58 -6.17 21.57
CA ARG A 48 2.27 -4.77 21.89
C ARG A 48 1.31 -4.13 20.88
N HIS A 49 1.50 -4.46 19.60
CA HIS A 49 0.67 -3.93 18.54
C HIS A 49 -0.50 -4.86 18.16
N HIS A 50 -0.74 -5.94 18.88
CA HIS A 50 -1.85 -6.88 18.63
C HIS A 50 -1.96 -7.30 17.15
N VAL A 51 -0.83 -7.60 16.53
CA VAL A 51 -0.73 -8.07 15.14
C VAL A 51 0.01 -9.39 15.09
N ASP A 52 -0.10 -10.11 13.97
CA ASP A 52 0.67 -11.32 13.76
C ASP A 52 2.17 -11.04 13.51
N ARG A 53 3.06 -11.95 13.92
CA ARG A 53 4.50 -11.83 13.68
C ARG A 53 4.84 -11.74 12.18
N SER A 54 4.05 -12.37 11.31
CA SER A 54 4.20 -12.25 9.85
C SER A 54 3.94 -10.82 9.36
N THR A 55 3.05 -10.07 10.00
CA THR A 55 2.81 -8.65 9.70
C THR A 55 4.04 -7.82 10.06
N ILE A 56 4.64 -8.07 11.22
CA ILE A 56 5.87 -7.40 11.64
C ILE A 56 7.03 -7.72 10.69
N MET A 57 7.19 -8.99 10.31
CA MET A 57 8.18 -9.42 9.33
C MET A 57 7.97 -8.74 7.96
N ARG A 58 6.71 -8.65 7.50
CA ARG A 58 6.37 -7.97 6.25
C ARG A 58 6.69 -6.47 6.30
N ILE A 59 6.42 -5.79 7.41
CA ILE A 59 6.80 -4.37 7.60
C ILE A 59 8.32 -4.21 7.41
N ARG A 60 9.11 -5.07 8.05
CA ARG A 60 10.58 -5.03 7.94
C ARG A 60 11.06 -5.21 6.50
N THR A 61 10.52 -6.21 5.79
CA THR A 61 10.90 -6.49 4.40
C THR A 61 10.52 -5.34 3.48
N ILE A 62 9.26 -4.90 3.49
CA ILE A 62 8.79 -3.81 2.62
C ILE A 62 9.58 -2.51 2.87
N ALA A 63 9.81 -2.16 4.13
CA ALA A 63 10.54 -0.93 4.46
C ALA A 63 12.00 -1.00 3.98
N LYS A 64 12.66 -2.16 4.09
CA LYS A 64 14.01 -2.35 3.57
C LYS A 64 14.03 -2.25 2.04
N ASP A 65 13.13 -2.94 1.36
CA ASP A 65 13.08 -2.97 -0.10
C ASP A 65 12.75 -1.59 -0.67
N ALA A 66 11.80 -0.88 -0.06
CA ALA A 66 11.46 0.49 -0.44
C ALA A 66 12.63 1.45 -0.22
N ALA A 67 13.37 1.32 0.88
CA ALA A 67 14.55 2.13 1.13
C ALA A 67 15.65 1.85 0.10
N LEU A 68 15.91 0.58 -0.25
CA LEU A 68 16.88 0.21 -1.27
C LEU A 68 16.48 0.74 -2.65
N GLN A 69 15.20 0.66 -3.01
CA GLN A 69 14.68 1.23 -4.24
C GLN A 69 14.86 2.76 -4.28
N ALA A 70 14.45 3.46 -3.23
CA ALA A 70 14.57 4.92 -3.15
C ALA A 70 16.04 5.37 -3.21
N LEU A 71 16.95 4.62 -2.59
CA LEU A 71 18.38 4.89 -2.66
C LEU A 71 18.97 4.60 -4.05
N ALA A 72 18.50 3.57 -4.75
CA ALA A 72 18.92 3.28 -6.12
C ALA A 72 18.45 4.37 -7.11
N GLU A 73 17.27 4.94 -6.87
CA GLU A 73 16.72 6.08 -7.64
C GLU A 73 17.42 7.40 -7.29
N SER A 74 17.91 7.55 -6.06
CA SER A 74 18.60 8.75 -5.57
C SER A 74 20.02 8.85 -6.16
N ARG A 75 20.13 9.47 -7.34
CA ARG A 75 21.41 9.79 -7.97
C ARG A 75 21.89 11.18 -7.58
N PRO A 76 23.09 11.33 -6.97
CA PRO A 76 23.66 12.64 -6.68
C PRO A 76 23.80 13.48 -7.95
N GLY A 77 23.42 14.77 -7.88
CA GLY A 77 23.56 15.72 -9.00
C GLY A 77 22.53 15.57 -10.13
N VAL A 78 21.65 14.57 -10.10
CA VAL A 78 20.50 14.52 -11.00
C VAL A 78 19.42 15.41 -10.42
N LYS A 79 19.06 16.49 -11.14
CA LYS A 79 17.90 17.31 -10.77
C LYS A 79 16.71 16.36 -10.58
N ALA A 80 16.05 16.43 -9.41
CA ALA A 80 14.76 15.76 -9.23
C ALA A 80 13.87 16.10 -10.43
N ARG A 81 13.21 15.09 -11.00
CA ARG A 81 12.43 15.19 -12.25
C ARG A 81 11.67 16.51 -12.25
N GLU A 82 12.17 17.47 -13.03
CA GLU A 82 11.54 18.78 -13.16
C GLU A 82 10.11 18.52 -13.64
N ARG A 83 9.13 19.27 -13.13
CA ARG A 83 7.72 19.04 -13.45
C ARG A 83 7.59 19.00 -14.98
N ASP A 84 7.30 17.80 -15.49
CA ASP A 84 7.35 17.50 -16.90
C ASP A 84 6.03 17.96 -17.53
N TRP A 85 5.95 19.28 -17.76
CA TRP A 85 4.75 19.95 -18.27
C TRP A 85 4.31 19.36 -19.60
N GLU A 86 5.25 18.95 -20.45
CA GLU A 86 4.96 18.29 -21.72
C GLU A 86 4.27 16.94 -21.49
N LEU A 87 4.76 16.15 -20.53
CA LEU A 87 4.12 14.88 -20.17
C LEU A 87 2.75 15.07 -19.52
N GLU A 88 2.57 16.09 -18.68
CA GLU A 88 1.27 16.41 -18.08
C GLU A 88 0.25 16.86 -19.14
N GLN A 89 0.66 17.72 -20.07
CA GLN A 89 -0.17 18.14 -21.20
C GLN A 89 -0.54 16.97 -22.10
N ALA A 90 0.44 16.12 -22.46
CA ALA A 90 0.20 14.95 -23.29
C ALA A 90 -0.79 13.96 -22.64
N LYS A 91 -0.72 13.78 -21.31
CA LYS A 91 -1.68 12.94 -20.57
C LYS A 91 -3.09 13.53 -20.56
N ALA A 92 -3.20 14.84 -20.32
CA ALA A 92 -4.49 15.53 -20.35
C ALA A 92 -5.14 15.47 -21.75
N GLU A 93 -4.32 15.61 -22.80
CA GLU A 93 -4.79 15.49 -24.18
C GLU A 93 -5.21 14.06 -24.51
N ALA A 94 -4.42 13.05 -24.11
CA ALA A 94 -4.79 11.64 -24.29
C ALA A 94 -6.11 11.29 -23.58
N GLU A 95 -6.36 11.83 -22.39
CA GLU A 95 -7.62 11.64 -21.67
C GLU A 95 -8.80 12.29 -22.41
N ARG A 96 -8.64 13.53 -22.87
CA ARG A 96 -9.64 14.23 -23.68
C ARG A 96 -9.96 13.47 -24.97
N LEU A 97 -8.93 13.02 -25.70
CA LEU A 97 -9.09 12.26 -26.93
C LEU A 97 -9.72 10.90 -26.67
N GLY A 98 -9.32 10.22 -25.59
CA GLY A 98 -9.91 8.96 -25.17
C GLY A 98 -11.40 9.08 -24.87
N GLU A 99 -11.82 10.17 -24.21
CA GLU A 99 -13.24 10.42 -23.98
C GLU A 99 -13.99 10.70 -25.28
N ALA A 100 -13.46 11.54 -26.16
CA ALA A 100 -14.06 11.77 -27.48
C ALA A 100 -14.23 10.46 -28.28
N LEU A 101 -13.22 9.59 -28.24
CA LEU A 101 -13.25 8.29 -28.92
C LEU A 101 -14.31 7.34 -28.33
N LYS A 102 -14.48 7.31 -27.00
CA LYS A 102 -15.58 6.55 -26.36
C LYS A 102 -16.95 7.05 -26.82
N GLN A 103 -17.14 8.38 -26.87
CA GLN A 103 -18.41 8.97 -27.32
C GLN A 103 -18.71 8.63 -28.78
N MET A 104 -17.69 8.65 -29.64
CA MET A 104 -17.82 8.22 -31.03
C MET A 104 -18.14 6.72 -31.15
N ALA A 105 -17.46 5.87 -30.37
CA ALA A 105 -17.72 4.43 -30.33
C ALA A 105 -19.16 4.11 -29.87
N MET A 106 -19.67 4.82 -28.86
CA MET A 106 -21.08 4.69 -28.44
C MET A 106 -22.06 5.10 -29.55
N LYS A 107 -21.81 6.23 -30.23
CA LYS A 107 -22.64 6.66 -31.36
C LYS A 107 -22.62 5.63 -32.49
N LEU A 108 -21.44 5.11 -32.82
CA LEU A 108 -21.28 4.07 -33.84
C LEU A 108 -22.08 2.81 -33.46
N MET A 109 -21.95 2.33 -32.23
CA MET A 109 -22.72 1.17 -31.73
C MET A 109 -24.24 1.40 -31.78
N LEU A 110 -24.70 2.61 -31.49
CA LEU A 110 -26.13 2.96 -31.58
C LEU A 110 -26.64 3.00 -33.03
N ILE A 111 -25.80 3.38 -33.98
CA ILE A 111 -26.14 3.46 -35.41
C ILE A 111 -26.06 2.09 -36.08
N GLU A 112 -25.00 1.32 -35.80
CA GLU A 112 -24.74 0.02 -36.43
C GLU A 112 -25.52 -1.13 -35.75
N GLY A 113 -26.04 -0.92 -34.54
CA GLY A 113 -26.70 -1.95 -33.76
C GLY A 113 -25.72 -3.03 -33.25
N LYS A 114 -26.24 -3.99 -32.48
CA LYS A 114 -25.46 -5.10 -31.89
C LYS A 114 -25.26 -6.26 -32.88
N ASP A 115 -25.30 -6.01 -34.19
CA ASP A 115 -25.28 -7.09 -35.20
C ASP A 115 -23.91 -7.21 -35.90
N GLY A 116 -22.98 -6.26 -35.66
CA GLY A 116 -21.66 -6.23 -36.30
C GLY A 116 -20.50 -6.86 -35.50
N TRP A 117 -20.74 -7.36 -34.28
CA TRP A 117 -19.73 -8.04 -33.45
C TRP A 117 -20.17 -9.48 -33.23
N GLY A 118 -20.00 -10.31 -34.26
CA GLY A 118 -20.07 -11.77 -34.23
C GLY A 118 -18.75 -12.36 -34.70
#